data_AF-A0A6I3I3P5-F1
#
_entry.id   AF-A0A6I3I3P5-F1
#
_cell.length_a   1.000
_cell.length_b   1.000
_cell.length_c   1.000
_cell.angle_alpha   90.00
_cell.angle_beta   90.00
_cell.angle_gamma   90.00
#
_symmetry.space_group_name_H-M   'P 1'
#
loop_
_entity.id
_entity.type
_entity.pdbx_description
1 polymer ?
#
loop_
_entity_poly.entity_id
_entity_poly.type
_entity_poly.pdbx_seq_one_letter_code
_entity_poly.pdbx_strand_id
1 'polypeptide(L)'
;MDEARSNRPEDWVKPEVERVAVPAATVVLVRNAIDGDGGIEVLLARRNSKIYFAGGAWVFPGGRIDAEDHGPSFAGDHFDETHA
;
A
#
# COMPACT_ATOMS: atom_id res chain seq x y z
N MET A 1 34.74 -0.37 36.28
CA MET A 1 33.59 0.55 36.26
C MET A 1 32.69 0.01 35.15
N ASP A 2 31.87 -0.98 35.51
CA ASP A 2 31.03 -1.72 34.55
C ASP A 2 29.68 -1.00 34.46
N GLU A 3 29.43 -0.32 33.35
CA GLU A 3 28.11 0.18 33.01
C GLU A 3 27.25 -0.98 32.51
N ALA A 4 26.68 -1.73 33.45
CA ALA A 4 25.64 -2.70 33.14
C ALA A 4 24.48 -1.97 32.47
N ARG A 5 24.20 -2.30 31.20
CA ARG A 5 23.04 -1.82 30.46
C ARG A 5 21.78 -2.05 31.32
N SER A 6 21.14 -0.95 31.69
CA SER A 6 19.84 -0.92 32.38
C SER A 6 18.88 -1.91 31.74
N ASN A 7 18.42 -2.92 32.48
CA ASN A 7 17.40 -3.88 32.03
C ASN A 7 16.02 -3.48 32.58
N ARG A 8 15.73 -2.19 32.52
CA ARG A 8 14.49 -1.65 33.05
C ARG A 8 13.33 -1.93 32.08
N PRO A 9 12.17 -2.40 32.55
CA PRO A 9 11.02 -2.72 31.69
C PRO A 9 10.59 -1.55 30.80
N GLU A 10 10.72 -0.31 31.29
CA GLU A 10 10.45 0.92 30.55
C GLU A 10 11.34 1.12 29.31
N ASP A 11 12.55 0.54 29.31
CA ASP A 11 13.47 0.58 28.16
C ASP A 11 13.02 -0.35 27.02
N TRP A 12 12.03 -1.24 27.27
CA TRP A 12 11.46 -2.18 26.30
C TRP A 12 10.12 -1.71 25.71
N VAL A 13 9.63 -0.53 26.10
CA VAL A 13 8.42 0.04 25.54
C VAL A 13 8.74 0.50 24.11
N LYS A 14 8.37 -0.32 23.13
CA LYS A 14 8.37 0.10 21.74
C LYS A 14 7.41 1.29 21.65
N PRO A 15 7.83 2.47 21.16
CA PRO A 15 6.90 3.57 20.96
C PRO A 15 5.78 3.07 20.06
N GLU A 16 4.55 3.28 20.48
CA GLU A 16 3.39 3.03 19.64
C GLU A 16 3.42 4.09 18.54
N VAL A 17 4.08 3.73 17.43
CA VAL A 17 4.15 4.59 16.26
C VAL A 17 2.77 4.52 15.61
N GLU A 18 2.00 5.59 15.75
CA GLU A 18 0.75 5.79 15.04
C GLU A 18 1.00 5.56 13.54
N ARG A 19 0.35 4.53 12.99
CA ARG A 19 0.51 4.17 11.57
C ARG A 19 -0.55 4.90 10.77
N VAL A 20 -0.18 6.07 10.27
CA VAL A 20 -1.01 6.83 9.34
C VAL A 20 -1.15 6.05 8.03
N ALA A 21 -2.37 5.97 7.51
CA ALA A 21 -2.63 5.36 6.21
C ALA A 21 -1.88 6.11 5.09
N VAL A 22 -1.25 5.37 4.19
CA VAL A 22 -0.52 5.96 3.05
C VAL A 22 -1.40 5.90 1.80
N PRO A 23 -1.64 7.03 1.11
CA PRO A 23 -2.36 7.04 -0.15
C PRO A 23 -1.71 6.13 -1.20
N ALA A 24 -2.53 5.36 -1.90
CA ALA A 24 -2.09 4.43 -2.93
C ALA A 24 -3.16 4.29 -4.02
N ALA A 25 -2.72 3.98 -5.24
CA ALA A 25 -3.59 3.63 -6.36
C ALA A 25 -3.36 2.20 -6.82
N THR A 26 -4.42 1.57 -7.32
CA THR A 26 -4.41 0.24 -7.92
C THR A 26 -5.04 0.31 -9.31
N VAL A 27 -4.42 -0.35 -10.27
CA VAL A 27 -4.88 -0.42 -11.67
C VAL A 27 -5.41 -1.82 -11.94
N VAL A 28 -6.66 -1.89 -12.41
CA VAL A 28 -7.28 -3.14 -12.88
C VAL A 28 -7.33 -3.09 -14.41
N LEU A 29 -6.37 -3.74 -15.07
CA LEU A 29 -6.36 -3.85 -16.52
C LEU A 29 -7.24 -5.01 -16.96
N VAL A 30 -8.25 -4.72 -17.78
CA VAL A 30 -9.27 -5.67 -18.23
C VAL A 30 -9.24 -5.81 -19.75
N ARG A 31 -9.46 -7.03 -20.25
CA ARG A 31 -9.76 -7.28 -21.66
C ARG A 31 -10.87 -8.32 -21.79
N ASN A 32 -11.48 -8.41 -22.96
CA ASN A 32 -12.35 -9.53 -23.28
C ASN A 32 -11.53 -10.83 -23.28
N ALA A 33 -12.11 -11.90 -22.73
CA ALA A 33 -11.49 -13.22 -22.74
C ALA A 33 -11.31 -13.72 -24.17
N ILE A 34 -10.14 -14.30 -24.45
CA ILE A 34 -9.81 -14.80 -25.80
C ILE A 34 -10.47 -16.17 -26.03
N ASP A 35 -10.67 -16.95 -24.96
CA ASP A 35 -11.15 -18.32 -25.01
C ASP A 35 -12.50 -18.47 -24.27
N GLY A 36 -13.59 -18.67 -25.01
CA GLY A 36 -14.90 -19.13 -24.48
C GLY A 36 -15.90 -18.07 -23.99
N ASP A 37 -17.18 -18.35 -24.27
CA ASP A 37 -18.49 -17.89 -23.73
C ASP A 37 -18.73 -16.45 -23.26
N GLY A 38 -17.85 -15.50 -23.60
CA GLY A 38 -18.01 -14.11 -23.19
C GLY A 38 -17.64 -13.93 -21.72
N GLY A 39 -16.51 -13.28 -21.49
CA GLY A 39 -15.99 -13.00 -20.16
C GLY A 39 -14.89 -11.96 -20.23
N ILE A 40 -14.32 -11.64 -19.07
CA ILE A 40 -13.17 -10.74 -18.98
C ILE A 40 -11.96 -11.45 -18.39
N GLU A 41 -10.79 -11.04 -18.84
CA GLU A 41 -9.51 -11.40 -18.25
C GLU A 41 -8.89 -10.17 -17.60
N VAL A 42 -8.22 -10.37 -16.47
CA VAL A 42 -7.54 -9.30 -15.73
C VAL A 42 -6.05 -9.58 -15.57
N LEU A 43 -5.25 -8.53 -15.64
CA LEU A 43 -3.81 -8.64 -15.38
C LEU A 43 -3.53 -8.68 -13.88
N LEU A 44 -2.85 -9.75 -13.44
CA LEU A 44 -2.27 -9.86 -12.10
C LEU A 44 -0.75 -9.99 -12.19
N ALA A 45 -0.06 -9.35 -11.25
CA ALA A 45 1.38 -9.48 -11.06
C ALA A 45 1.66 -10.42 -9.87
N ARG A 46 2.69 -11.24 -9.97
CA ARG A 46 3.17 -12.04 -8.84
C ARG A 46 4.28 -11.28 -8.11
N ARG A 47 4.07 -10.94 -6.84
CA ARG A 47 5.11 -10.26 -6.05
C ARG A 47 6.33 -11.17 -5.89
N ASN A 48 7.52 -10.60 -6.00
CA ASN A 48 8.78 -11.30 -5.70
C ASN A 48 8.70 -11.96 -4.32
N SER A 49 9.17 -13.20 -4.17
CA SER A 49 9.06 -13.96 -2.92
C SER A 49 9.93 -13.42 -1.78
N LYS A 50 10.87 -12.49 -2.05
CA LYS A 50 11.81 -11.93 -1.07
C LYS A 50 11.34 -10.63 -0.38
N ILE A 51 10.13 -10.13 -0.66
CA ILE A 51 9.62 -8.88 -0.06
C ILE A 51 8.85 -9.13 1.25
N TYR A 52 9.05 -8.23 2.22
CA TYR A 52 8.65 -8.36 3.64
C TYR A 52 7.13 -8.45 3.90
N PHE A 53 6.28 -8.15 2.91
CA PHE A 53 4.82 -8.23 3.02
C PHE A 53 4.25 -8.88 1.75
N ALA A 54 3.45 -9.95 1.91
CA ALA A 54 2.77 -10.69 0.82
C ALA A 54 3.67 -11.19 -0.33
N GLY A 55 4.89 -11.65 -0.04
CA GLY A 55 5.76 -12.28 -1.03
C GLY A 55 5.09 -13.49 -1.69
N GLY A 56 5.12 -13.56 -3.02
CA GLY A 56 4.52 -14.64 -3.80
C GLY A 56 3.02 -14.53 -4.09
N ALA A 57 2.32 -13.55 -3.52
CA ALA A 57 0.90 -13.28 -3.80
C ALA A 57 0.68 -12.74 -5.22
N TRP A 58 -0.48 -13.08 -5.80
CA TRP A 58 -1.01 -12.41 -6.98
C TRP A 58 -1.70 -11.11 -6.55
N VAL A 59 -1.34 -10.00 -7.19
CA VAL A 59 -1.85 -8.67 -6.88
C VAL A 59 -2.19 -7.92 -8.15
N PHE A 60 -3.11 -6.98 -8.07
CA PHE A 60 -3.26 -5.97 -9.12
C PHE A 60 -2.03 -5.04 -9.11
N PRO A 61 -1.57 -4.56 -10.29
CA PRO A 61 -0.56 -3.52 -10.36
C PRO A 61 -0.98 -2.27 -9.60
N GLY A 62 -0.06 -1.63 -8.90
CA GLY A 62 -0.35 -0.46 -8.09
C GLY A 62 0.82 -0.05 -7.22
N GLY A 63 0.65 1.05 -6.50
CA GLY A 63 1.72 1.65 -5.69
C GLY A 63 1.24 2.82 -4.85
N ARG A 64 2.17 3.35 -4.04
CA ARG A 64 1.98 4.61 -3.31
C ARG A 64 1.82 5.75 -4.32
N ILE A 65 1.03 6.75 -3.95
CA ILE A 65 0.97 8.01 -4.68
C ILE A 65 2.24 8.81 -4.38
N ASP A 66 2.91 9.31 -5.42
CA ASP A 66 4.05 10.21 -5.31
C ASP A 66 3.58 11.67 -5.45
N ALA A 67 4.38 12.62 -4.95
CA ALA A 67 4.00 14.03 -4.93
C ALA A 67 3.69 14.60 -6.34
N GLU A 68 4.35 14.04 -7.36
CA GLU A 68 4.22 14.41 -8.76
C GLU A 68 2.89 13.95 -9.40
N ASP A 69 2.22 12.95 -8.79
CA ASP A 69 0.94 12.44 -9.26
C ASP A 69 -0.19 13.44 -9.03
N HIS A 70 -0.01 14.42 -8.15
CA HIS A 70 -0.93 15.52 -7.90
C HIS A 70 -0.82 16.58 -9.01
N GLY A 71 -1.30 16.27 -10.21
CA GLY A 71 -1.35 17.20 -11.33
C GLY A 71 -2.27 18.41 -11.10
N PRO A 72 -2.16 19.49 -11.90
CA PRO A 72 -2.99 20.70 -11.79
C PRO A 72 -4.48 20.48 -12.10
N SER A 73 -4.85 19.29 -12.57
CA SER A 73 -6.22 18.91 -12.93
C SER A 73 -6.95 18.13 -11.82
N PHE A 74 -6.36 17.92 -10.65
CA PHE A 74 -7.14 17.55 -9.47
C PHE A 74 -7.69 18.83 -8.82
N ALA A 75 -8.44 19.62 -9.58
CA ALA A 75 -9.47 20.46 -8.98
C ALA A 75 -10.50 19.48 -8.42
N GLY A 76 -10.23 19.01 -7.20
CA GLY A 76 -11.14 18.19 -6.45
C GLY A 76 -12.41 19.00 -6.25
N ASP A 77 -13.43 18.67 -7.02
CA ASP A 77 -14.80 18.88 -6.58
C ASP A 77 -14.94 18.07 -5.27
N HIS A 78 -14.71 18.77 -4.15
CA HIS A 78 -15.02 18.44 -2.77
C HIS A 78 -14.66 17.01 -2.29
N PHE A 79 -13.45 16.83 -1.77
CA PHE A 79 -13.27 16.02 -0.56
C PHE A 79 -13.33 16.96 0.65
N ASP A 80 -14.53 17.11 1.20
CA ASP A 80 -14.79 17.88 2.41
C ASP A 80 -14.28 17.09 3.63
N GLU A 81 -13.20 17.59 4.25
CA GLU A 81 -12.61 17.02 5.48
C GLU A 81 -13.43 17.31 6.75
N THR A 82 -14.66 17.83 6.68
CA THR A 82 -15.46 18.13 7.89
C THR A 82 -16.29 16.97 8.47
N HIS A 83 -16.09 15.72 8.04
CA HIS A 83 -16.80 14.57 8.62
C HIS A 83 -15.90 13.35 8.90
N ALA A 84 -15.03 13.48 9.90
CA ALA A 84 -14.61 12.38 10.79
C ALA A 84 -14.16 12.92 12.14
#